data_AF-A0A6L8KMM1-F1
#
_entry.id   AF-A0A6L8KMM1-F1
#
_cell.length_a   1.000
_cell.length_b   1.000
_cell.length_c   1.000
_cell.angle_alpha   90.00
_cell.angle_beta   90.00
_cell.angle_gamma   90.00
#
_symmetry.space_group_name_H-M   'P 1'
#
loop_
_entity.id
_entity.type
_entity.pdbx_description
1 polymer ?
#
loop_
_entity_poly.entity_id
_entity_poly.type
_entity_poly.pdbx_seq_one_letter_code
_entity_poly.pdbx_strand_id
1 'polypeptide(L)'
;MLTGDAPERLASVAFGLMAILAYRLGFNHISLFAAGNGPIDPDNPDGFVGFAVWPKFGFDAPLALAELTMAPSEALRACRTVQEVIAVDPEWWNVHGWGRDMRFDLSADSRSWAILLNYLHQSLHRQEIEL
;
A
#
# COMPACT_ATOMS: atom_id res chain seq x y z
N MET A 1 7.24 9.08 17.07
CA MET A 1 6.62 10.00 16.09
C MET A 1 7.68 10.91 15.50
N LEU A 2 7.52 11.34 14.26
CA LEU A 2 8.33 12.42 13.68
C LEU A 2 8.04 13.74 14.43
N THR A 3 9.02 14.64 14.46
CA THR A 3 8.85 15.97 15.03
C THR A 3 7.90 16.81 14.17
N GLY A 4 7.25 17.82 14.74
CA GLY A 4 6.26 18.65 14.02
C GLY A 4 6.84 19.50 12.88
N ASP A 5 8.15 19.66 12.83
CA ASP A 5 8.91 20.33 11.78
C ASP A 5 9.44 19.37 10.71
N ALA A 6 9.13 18.06 10.80
CA ALA A 6 9.49 17.11 9.77
C ALA A 6 8.84 17.53 8.44
N PRO A 7 9.59 17.50 7.31
CA PRO A 7 9.03 17.87 6.01
C PRO A 7 7.77 17.05 5.70
N GLU A 8 6.76 17.72 5.17
CA GLU A 8 5.60 17.03 4.63
C GLU A 8 6.05 15.94 3.67
N ARG A 9 5.39 14.78 3.74
CA ARG A 9 5.67 13.63 2.85
C ARG A 9 7.07 13.05 2.97
N LEU A 10 7.82 13.36 4.04
CA LEU A 10 9.14 12.77 4.30
C LEU A 10 9.15 11.25 4.08
N ALA A 11 8.16 10.54 4.63
CA ALA A 11 8.05 9.09 4.48
C ALA A 11 7.82 8.65 3.02
N SER A 12 6.95 9.34 2.27
CA SER A 12 6.67 9.04 0.86
C SER A 12 7.93 9.20 0.00
N VAL A 13 8.64 10.31 0.17
CA VAL A 13 9.88 10.60 -0.57
C VAL A 13 10.99 9.63 -0.15
N ALA A 14 11.17 9.41 1.15
CA ALA A 14 12.18 8.48 1.66
C ALA A 14 11.99 7.07 1.10
N PHE A 15 10.76 6.56 1.08
CA PHE A 15 10.49 5.25 0.49
C PHE A 15 10.79 5.21 -1.01
N GLY A 16 10.37 6.23 -1.78
CA GLY A 16 10.70 6.32 -3.20
C GLY A 16 12.21 6.23 -3.47
N LEU A 17 13.01 6.96 -2.69
CA LEU A 17 14.47 6.93 -2.79
C LEU A 17 15.05 5.56 -2.40
N MET A 18 14.53 4.93 -1.34
CA MET A 18 14.94 3.58 -0.92
C MET A 18 14.64 2.54 -2.01
N ALA A 19 13.45 2.58 -2.61
CA ALA A 19 13.07 1.67 -3.69
C ALA A 19 13.96 1.85 -4.92
N ILE A 20 14.26 3.10 -5.31
CA ILE A 20 15.15 3.39 -6.45
C ILE A 20 16.55 2.86 -6.17
N LEU A 21 17.08 3.09 -4.97
CA LEU A 21 18.40 2.60 -4.59
C LEU A 21 18.45 1.07 -4.60
N ALA A 22 17.44 0.39 -4.03
CA ALA A 22 17.35 -1.06 -4.03
C ALA A 22 17.34 -1.63 -5.46
N TYR A 23 16.54 -1.05 -6.36
CA TYR A 23 16.55 -1.43 -7.77
C TYR A 23 17.93 -1.25 -8.41
N ARG A 24 18.58 -0.10 -8.18
CA ARG A 24 19.92 0.19 -8.74
C ARG A 24 21.01 -0.73 -8.21
N LEU A 25 20.83 -1.30 -7.03
CA LEU A 25 21.74 -2.29 -6.43
C LEU A 25 21.44 -3.73 -6.86
N GLY A 26 20.42 -3.95 -7.69
CA GLY A 26 20.08 -5.29 -8.21
C GLY A 26 19.24 -6.14 -7.26
N PHE A 27 18.53 -5.54 -6.30
CA PHE A 27 17.54 -6.27 -5.51
C PHE A 27 16.29 -6.56 -6.36
N ASN A 28 15.68 -7.73 -6.12
CA ASN A 28 14.50 -8.16 -6.86
C ASN A 28 13.18 -7.71 -6.21
N HIS A 29 13.16 -7.51 -4.89
CA HIS A 29 11.99 -7.04 -4.16
C HIS A 29 12.38 -6.42 -2.81
N ILE A 30 11.45 -5.67 -2.23
CA ILE A 30 11.46 -5.24 -0.82
C ILE A 30 10.31 -5.97 -0.12
N SER A 31 10.55 -6.52 1.07
CA SER A 31 9.51 -7.19 1.88
C SER A 31 9.29 -6.49 3.21
N LEU A 32 8.06 -6.59 3.72
CA LEU A 32 7.67 -6.13 5.05
C LEU A 32 6.46 -6.89 5.56
N PHE A 33 6.22 -6.81 6.87
CA PHE A 33 4.94 -7.20 7.46
C PHE A 33 4.03 -5.97 7.58
N ALA A 34 2.91 -5.98 6.86
CA ALA A 34 1.98 -4.87 6.83
C ALA A 34 1.01 -4.93 8.02
N ALA A 35 1.48 -4.61 9.22
CA ALA A 35 0.75 -4.80 10.47
C ALA A 35 -0.64 -4.11 10.53
N GLY A 36 -1.52 -4.63 11.38
CA GLY A 36 -2.88 -4.10 11.60
C GLY A 36 -3.98 -4.99 11.04
N ASN A 37 -5.23 -4.61 11.28
CA ASN A 37 -6.40 -5.25 10.69
C ASN A 37 -7.57 -4.27 10.65
N GLY A 38 -8.52 -4.53 9.77
CA GLY A 38 -9.79 -3.84 9.72
C GLY A 38 -10.74 -4.31 10.83
N PRO A 39 -11.77 -3.50 11.16
CA PRO A 39 -11.92 -2.11 10.74
C PRO A 39 -10.89 -1.19 11.41
N ILE A 40 -10.44 -0.16 10.68
CA ILE A 40 -9.54 0.87 11.23
C ILE A 40 -10.31 1.70 12.26
N ASP A 41 -9.79 1.74 13.48
CA ASP A 41 -10.35 2.54 14.58
C ASP A 41 -9.64 3.91 14.64
N PRO A 42 -10.33 5.02 14.28
CA PRO A 42 -9.72 6.35 14.32
C PRO A 42 -9.45 6.85 15.74
N ASP A 43 -10.12 6.28 16.75
CA ASP A 43 -9.96 6.67 18.16
C ASP A 43 -8.82 5.90 18.84
N ASN A 44 -8.18 4.96 18.13
CA ASN A 44 -7.01 4.22 18.59
C ASN A 44 -5.72 4.67 17.87
N PRO A 45 -5.03 5.72 18.35
CA PRO A 45 -3.83 6.24 17.70
C PRO A 45 -2.63 5.27 17.74
N ASP A 46 -2.68 4.25 18.60
CA ASP A 46 -1.67 3.19 18.70
C ASP A 46 -1.99 1.98 17.80
N GLY A 47 -3.12 2.01 17.09
CA GLY A 47 -3.53 0.98 16.15
C GLY A 47 -2.61 0.93 14.93
N PHE A 48 -2.13 -0.27 14.57
CA PHE A 48 -1.39 -0.45 13.32
C PHE A 48 -2.34 -0.39 12.12
N VAL A 49 -1.93 0.37 11.10
CA VAL A 49 -2.68 0.56 9.83
C VAL A 49 -1.86 0.18 8.60
N GLY A 50 -0.77 -0.54 8.79
CA GLY A 50 0.15 -0.98 7.74
C GLY A 50 -0.54 -1.75 6.62
N PHE A 51 -1.49 -2.63 6.96
CA PHE A 51 -2.26 -3.41 5.96
C PHE A 51 -3.00 -2.53 4.94
N ALA A 52 -3.41 -1.31 5.33
CA ALA A 52 -4.12 -0.35 4.49
C ALA A 52 -3.18 0.70 3.86
N VAL A 53 -2.03 0.98 4.49
CA VAL A 53 -1.05 1.97 4.00
C VAL A 53 -0.14 1.39 2.93
N TRP A 54 0.48 0.23 3.16
CA TRP A 54 1.51 -0.30 2.26
C TRP A 54 1.01 -0.62 0.84
N PRO A 55 -0.24 -1.07 0.62
CA PRO A 55 -0.78 -1.20 -0.74
C PRO A 55 -0.79 0.12 -1.53
N LYS A 56 -0.96 1.28 -0.87
CA LYS A 56 -0.91 2.59 -1.54
C LYS A 56 0.47 2.90 -2.12
N PHE A 57 1.51 2.27 -1.57
CA PHE A 57 2.89 2.40 -2.02
C PHE A 57 3.27 1.36 -3.07
N GLY A 58 2.36 0.45 -3.47
CA GLY A 58 2.62 -0.58 -4.47
C GLY A 58 3.07 -1.93 -3.90
N PHE A 59 3.03 -2.12 -2.58
CA PHE A 59 3.19 -3.45 -1.99
C PHE A 59 1.99 -4.33 -2.29
N ASP A 60 2.22 -5.61 -2.55
CA ASP A 60 1.17 -6.58 -2.83
C ASP A 60 1.39 -7.88 -2.05
N ALA A 61 0.32 -8.65 -1.91
CA ALA A 61 0.35 -9.99 -1.33
C ALA A 61 -0.70 -10.89 -1.98
N PRO A 62 -0.40 -12.19 -2.19
CA PRO A 62 -1.37 -13.15 -2.68
C PRO A 62 -2.49 -13.38 -1.67
N LEU A 63 -3.73 -13.50 -2.13
CA LEU A 63 -4.91 -13.86 -1.35
C LEU A 63 -5.36 -15.26 -1.73
N ALA A 64 -5.68 -16.09 -0.74
CA ALA A 64 -6.33 -17.35 -0.96
C ALA A 64 -7.80 -17.12 -1.32
N LEU A 65 -8.32 -17.88 -2.28
CA LEU A 65 -9.74 -17.85 -2.67
C LEU A 65 -10.69 -17.99 -1.47
N ALA A 66 -10.32 -18.84 -0.52
CA ALA A 66 -11.12 -19.08 0.69
C ALA A 66 -11.31 -17.80 1.52
N GLU A 67 -10.33 -16.88 1.53
CA GLU A 67 -10.38 -15.62 2.28
C GLU A 67 -11.46 -14.68 1.74
N LEU A 68 -11.77 -14.78 0.45
CA LEU A 68 -12.70 -13.87 -0.23
C LEU A 68 -14.08 -14.50 -0.44
N THR A 69 -14.30 -15.76 -0.06
CA THR A 69 -15.57 -16.49 -0.28
C THR A 69 -16.81 -15.70 0.16
N MET A 70 -16.72 -15.00 1.30
CA MET A 70 -17.81 -14.23 1.88
C MET A 70 -17.86 -12.77 1.38
N ALA A 71 -16.97 -12.37 0.47
CA ALA A 71 -16.98 -11.03 -0.10
C ALA A 71 -18.27 -10.80 -0.90
N PRO A 72 -18.84 -9.58 -0.87
CA PRO A 72 -20.19 -9.32 -1.36
C PRO A 72 -20.32 -9.45 -2.88
N SER A 73 -19.28 -9.10 -3.65
CA SER A 73 -19.31 -9.09 -5.11
C SER A 73 -18.53 -10.25 -5.73
N GLU A 74 -18.94 -10.66 -6.92
CA GLU A 74 -18.21 -11.67 -7.71
C GLU A 74 -16.80 -11.17 -8.09
N ALA A 75 -16.67 -9.88 -8.40
CA ALA A 75 -15.38 -9.25 -8.67
C ALA A 75 -14.40 -9.38 -7.49
N LEU A 76 -14.87 -9.15 -6.27
CA LEU A 76 -14.04 -9.34 -5.07
C LEU A 76 -13.67 -10.82 -4.87
N ARG A 77 -14.63 -11.73 -5.02
CA ARG A 77 -14.37 -13.18 -4.94
C ARG A 77 -13.38 -13.68 -5.99
N ALA A 78 -13.28 -12.98 -7.12
CA ALA A 78 -12.35 -13.29 -8.20
C ALA A 78 -10.93 -12.75 -7.99
N CYS A 79 -10.70 -11.88 -7.00
CA CYS A 79 -9.37 -11.35 -6.72
C CYS A 79 -8.40 -12.44 -6.23
N ARG A 80 -7.12 -12.23 -6.49
CA ARG A 80 -5.98 -13.09 -6.15
C ARG A 80 -4.89 -12.35 -5.41
N THR A 81 -4.93 -11.01 -5.41
CA THR A 81 -3.97 -10.19 -4.67
C THR A 81 -4.64 -9.04 -3.96
N VAL A 82 -3.97 -8.49 -2.95
CA VAL A 82 -4.45 -7.30 -2.22
C VAL A 82 -4.63 -6.14 -3.18
N GLN A 83 -3.71 -5.95 -4.12
CA GLN A 83 -3.82 -4.88 -5.12
C GLN A 83 -5.03 -5.04 -6.05
N GLU A 84 -5.45 -6.27 -6.37
CA GLU A 84 -6.71 -6.49 -7.09
C GLU A 84 -7.92 -6.12 -6.24
N VAL A 85 -7.93 -6.48 -4.96
CA VAL A 85 -8.99 -6.06 -4.03
C VAL A 85 -9.05 -4.53 -3.93
N ILE A 86 -7.91 -3.86 -3.76
CA ILE A 86 -7.83 -2.39 -3.71
C ILE A 86 -8.34 -1.74 -5.00
N ALA A 87 -8.09 -2.36 -6.16
CA ALA A 87 -8.58 -1.86 -7.44
C ALA A 87 -10.10 -2.02 -7.61
N VAL A 88 -10.69 -3.03 -6.97
CA VAL A 88 -12.13 -3.31 -7.03
C VAL A 88 -12.90 -2.51 -5.96
N ASP A 89 -12.46 -2.59 -4.71
CA ASP A 89 -13.11 -1.97 -3.56
C ASP A 89 -12.10 -1.69 -2.42
N PRO A 90 -11.50 -0.50 -2.40
CA PRO A 90 -10.54 -0.13 -1.36
C PRO A 90 -11.19 0.03 0.04
N GLU A 91 -12.48 0.37 0.11
CA GLU A 91 -13.19 0.50 1.38
C GLU A 91 -13.48 -0.85 2.00
N TRP A 92 -13.83 -1.84 1.19
CA TRP A 92 -13.96 -3.21 1.66
C TRP A 92 -12.66 -3.71 2.31
N TRP A 93 -11.50 -3.39 1.73
CA TRP A 93 -10.21 -3.72 2.31
C TRP A 93 -9.97 -3.00 3.63
N ASN A 94 -10.32 -1.72 3.78
CA ASN A 94 -10.16 -0.99 5.05
C ASN A 94 -10.95 -1.63 6.20
N VAL A 95 -12.07 -2.30 5.89
CA VAL A 95 -12.94 -2.95 6.88
C VAL A 95 -12.55 -4.41 7.15
N HIS A 96 -12.15 -5.16 6.13
CA HIS A 96 -11.94 -6.62 6.22
C HIS A 96 -10.50 -7.07 6.03
N GLY A 97 -9.62 -6.16 5.61
CA GLY A 97 -8.21 -6.42 5.38
C GLY A 97 -7.48 -6.73 6.69
N TRP A 98 -6.36 -7.42 6.57
CA TRP A 98 -5.58 -7.86 7.72
C TRP A 98 -4.09 -7.89 7.39
N GLY A 99 -3.29 -7.82 8.44
CA GLY A 99 -1.87 -7.60 8.32
C GLY A 99 -1.11 -8.85 7.92
N ARG A 100 -0.27 -8.72 6.89
CA ARG A 100 0.39 -9.86 6.26
C ARG A 100 1.73 -9.45 5.65
N ASP A 101 2.54 -10.44 5.32
CA ASP A 101 3.74 -10.22 4.53
C ASP A 101 3.38 -9.72 3.14
N MET A 102 3.95 -8.57 2.76
CA MET A 102 3.78 -7.98 1.45
C MET A 102 5.13 -7.77 0.78
N ARG A 103 5.11 -7.68 -0.55
CA ARG A 103 6.29 -7.43 -1.37
C ARG A 103 6.07 -6.27 -2.31
N PHE A 104 7.10 -5.45 -2.46
CA PHE A 104 7.26 -4.50 -3.54
C PHE A 104 8.16 -5.15 -4.59
N ASP A 105 7.64 -5.40 -5.79
CA ASP A 105 8.40 -5.98 -6.90
C ASP A 105 9.26 -4.90 -7.57
N LEU A 106 10.58 -5.12 -7.62
CA LEU A 106 11.52 -4.15 -8.20
C LEU A 106 11.78 -4.37 -9.70
N SER A 107 11.18 -5.38 -10.35
CA SER A 107 11.27 -5.53 -11.81
C SER A 107 10.82 -4.25 -12.52
N ALA A 108 11.51 -3.84 -13.59
CA ALA A 108 11.36 -2.49 -14.15
C ALA A 108 9.95 -2.16 -14.65
N ASP A 109 9.18 -3.18 -15.03
CA ASP A 109 7.81 -3.13 -15.53
C ASP A 109 6.78 -3.56 -14.47
N SER A 110 7.18 -3.66 -13.20
CA SER A 110 6.30 -4.13 -12.15
C SER A 110 5.10 -3.22 -11.89
N ARG A 111 3.99 -3.84 -11.50
CA ARG A 111 2.80 -3.13 -10.99
C ARG A 111 3.15 -2.25 -9.78
N SER A 112 4.09 -2.69 -8.94
CA SER A 112 4.55 -1.94 -7.76
C SER A 112 5.11 -0.56 -8.13
N TRP A 113 5.94 -0.48 -9.18
CA TRP A 113 6.44 0.79 -9.68
C TRP A 113 5.35 1.69 -10.22
N ALA A 114 4.44 1.14 -11.04
CA ALA A 114 3.34 1.92 -11.60
C ALA A 114 2.48 2.57 -10.50
N ILE A 115 2.19 1.82 -9.43
CA ILE A 115 1.43 2.34 -8.28
C ILE A 115 2.22 3.40 -7.53
N LEU A 116 3.49 3.14 -7.20
CA LEU A 116 4.32 4.10 -6.45
C LEU A 116 4.50 5.41 -7.20
N LEU A 117 4.80 5.36 -8.50
CA LEU A 117 5.00 6.55 -9.32
C LEU A 117 3.71 7.37 -9.43
N ASN A 118 2.56 6.72 -9.62
CA ASN A 118 1.27 7.39 -9.61
C ASN A 118 0.95 8.01 -8.24
N TYR A 119 1.20 7.28 -7.15
CA TYR A 119 1.01 7.78 -5.79
C TYR A 119 1.88 9.01 -5.51
N LEU A 120 3.17 8.96 -5.86
CA LEU A 120 4.08 10.10 -5.70
C LEU A 120 3.66 11.27 -6.57
N HIS A 121 3.30 11.04 -7.83
CA HIS A 121 2.81 12.09 -8.72
C HIS A 121 1.59 12.81 -8.13
N GLN A 122 0.55 12.07 -7.72
CA GLN A 122 -0.66 12.64 -7.14
C GLN A 122 -0.41 13.30 -5.78
N SER A 123 0.47 12.72 -4.97
CA SER A 123 0.81 13.26 -3.66
C SER A 123 1.56 14.58 -3.77
N LEU A 124 2.51 14.69 -4.69
CA LEU A 124 3.34 15.87 -4.85
C LEU A 124 2.62 17.01 -5.60
N HIS A 125 1.73 16.71 -6.56
CA HIS A 125 1.02 17.76 -7.33
C HIS A 125 -0.22 18.34 -6.63
N ARG A 126 -0.74 17.72 -5.56
CA ARG A 126 -1.93 18.22 -4.85
C ARG A 126 -1.74 19.62 -4.22
N GLN A 127 -0.51 20.16 -4.21
CA GLN A 127 -0.19 21.50 -3.72
C GLN A 127 -0.29 22.62 -4.77
N GLU A 128 -0.40 22.31 -6.07
CA GLU A 128 -0.43 23.38 -7.09
C GLU A 128 -1.84 23.99 -7.33
N ILE A 129 -2.90 23.42 -6.74
CA ILE A 129 -4.30 23.84 -6.98
C ILE A 129 -4.94 24.57 -5.77
N GLU A 130 -4.25 24.65 -4.63
CA GLU A 130 -4.67 25.48 -3.50
C GLU A 130 -3.89 26.80 -3.48
N LEU A 131 -4.22 27.69 -4.44
CA LEU A 131 -3.82 29.11 -4.45
C LEU A 131 -5.06 29.99 -4.66
#